data_AF-A0AAJ1TUR1-F1
#
_entry.id   AF-A0AAJ1TUR1-F1
#
_cell.length_a   1.000
_cell.length_b   1.000
_cell.length_c   1.000
_cell.angle_alpha   90.00
_cell.angle_beta   90.00
_cell.angle_gamma   90.00
#
_symmetry.space_group_name_H-M   'P 1'
#
loop_
_entity.id
_entity.type
_entity.pdbx_description
1 polymer ?
#
loop_
_entity_poly.entity_id
_entity_poly.type
_entity_poly.pdbx_seq_one_letter_code
_entity_poly.pdbx_strand_id
1 'polypeptide(L)'
;MAVAIQANEAQLPARTASVALSLGALGIVYGDIGTSPLYALKETVKVAAASGPLQQDAVLGSVSLILWSLFLIVALKYAILILRADNHGEGGIVAMLALLGARHAPPRSWRALLLVVGLIGAALLYGDGAITPAISVLSAVEGLKVDAPGVTPFVVPATVVILIGLFSVQRKGTGFIGRLFGPVMLLWFATIAVVGAAGIRQNPEILAALNPFHAVHYLVTAHLPVSFAMLGAAFLAVTGGEAMYADLGHFGRAPIRMAWFTIVLPALVLNYLGQGALLLSNPEAVDNPFFQLAPGWIHYLLVAFATLATVIASQAIISGAFSLTEQAIKLGFFPRMRIVHTSGEEAGQIYVPIVNWLLAIATLGAVLAFGSSDALAGAYGIAVSLLMVITTVLAALIAVHWGFNLALVLAVNGAFLLVDLTFFSANTLKLFEGGWFPLLLAAGVAFLMLTWRRGTQLVEAARVQLRMPEEEFLRRAEAKHLPRIPGTGAFLTSAEDGMPLPLMNFVRHLEVLHERVLLITVQTLDVPHASEAEQVAVVPIAQDVTRVILRFGFMDTVHVPRALRRAGEDGRLPGVDVDRLSYFISHETVVASEKHPGMAGWREEIFALMQRNAEETASYFCVPARQVMEVGTEVEV
;
A
#
# COMPACT_ATOMS: atom_id res chain seq x y z
N MET A 1 -4.87 -50.20 0.74
CA MET A 1 -4.71 -49.79 -0.67
C MET A 1 -5.57 -48.55 -0.90
N ALA A 2 -5.01 -47.38 -0.61
CA ALA A 2 -5.66 -46.09 -0.81
C ALA A 2 -5.01 -45.43 -2.02
N VAL A 3 -5.81 -45.13 -3.03
CA VAL A 3 -5.41 -44.45 -4.26
C VAL A 3 -5.37 -42.95 -3.94
N ALA A 4 -4.16 -42.39 -3.93
CA ALA A 4 -3.94 -40.95 -3.86
C ALA A 4 -4.23 -40.33 -5.23
N ILE A 5 -5.19 -39.41 -5.28
CA ILE A 5 -5.40 -38.54 -6.45
C ILE A 5 -4.54 -37.31 -6.23
N GLN A 6 -3.36 -37.28 -6.84
CA GLN A 6 -2.56 -36.06 -7.02
C GLN A 6 -3.26 -35.18 -8.07
N ALA A 7 -3.73 -34.01 -7.65
CA ALA A 7 -4.02 -32.93 -8.59
C ALA A 7 -2.70 -32.42 -9.17
N ASN A 8 -2.60 -32.49 -10.49
CA ASN A 8 -1.43 -32.13 -11.27
C ASN A 8 -1.36 -30.60 -11.44
N GLU A 9 -0.79 -29.90 -10.46
CA GLU A 9 -0.28 -28.54 -10.68
C GLU A 9 1.00 -28.65 -11.51
N ALA A 10 0.99 -28.09 -12.71
CA ALA A 10 2.16 -28.00 -13.55
C ALA A 10 3.16 -27.01 -12.91
N GLN A 11 4.01 -27.51 -12.00
CA GLN A 11 5.11 -26.77 -11.42
C GLN A 11 6.13 -26.43 -12.52
N LEU A 12 6.13 -25.17 -12.94
CA LEU A 12 7.23 -24.62 -13.74
C LEU A 12 8.55 -24.84 -12.98
N PRO A 13 9.64 -25.28 -13.65
CA PRO A 13 10.92 -25.46 -12.98
C PRO A 13 11.34 -24.15 -12.29
N ALA A 14 11.82 -24.22 -11.04
CA ALA A 14 12.02 -23.07 -10.15
C ALA A 14 12.80 -21.89 -10.77
N ARG A 15 13.70 -22.15 -11.73
CA ARG A 15 14.42 -21.11 -12.50
C ARG A 15 13.53 -20.35 -13.48
N THR A 16 12.63 -21.03 -14.19
CA THR A 16 11.70 -20.42 -15.15
C THR A 16 10.65 -19.59 -14.43
N ALA A 17 10.18 -20.05 -13.27
CA ALA A 17 9.31 -19.27 -12.39
C ALA A 17 10.01 -17.97 -11.91
N SER A 18 11.29 -18.04 -11.54
CA SER A 18 12.06 -16.87 -11.10
C SER A 18 12.25 -15.80 -12.18
N VAL A 19 12.42 -16.18 -13.45
CA VAL A 19 12.59 -15.21 -14.55
C VAL A 19 11.27 -14.53 -14.90
N ALA A 20 10.17 -15.28 -14.97
CA ALA A 20 8.85 -14.72 -15.23
C ALA A 20 8.42 -13.75 -14.11
N LEU A 21 8.67 -14.11 -12.84
CA LEU A 21 8.40 -13.24 -11.69
C LEU A 21 9.27 -11.99 -11.69
N SER A 22 10.54 -12.08 -12.08
CA SER A 22 11.40 -10.89 -12.22
C SER A 22 10.93 -9.98 -13.34
N LEU A 23 10.44 -10.54 -14.45
CA LEU A 23 9.84 -9.75 -15.52
C LEU A 23 8.55 -9.06 -15.05
N GLY A 24 7.72 -9.74 -14.26
CA GLY A 24 6.56 -9.12 -13.60
C GLY A 24 6.95 -7.98 -12.65
N ALA A 25 8.00 -8.19 -11.85
CA ALA A 25 8.52 -7.18 -10.93
C ALA A 25 9.02 -5.91 -11.66
N LEU A 26 9.61 -6.04 -12.86
CA LEU A 26 9.98 -4.87 -13.68
C LEU A 26 8.77 -3.98 -14.01
N GLY A 27 7.63 -4.59 -14.29
CA GLY A 27 6.40 -3.89 -14.64
C GLY A 27 5.75 -3.18 -13.46
N ILE A 28 5.62 -3.90 -12.34
CA ILE A 28 4.81 -3.45 -11.20
C ILE A 28 5.68 -2.76 -10.14
N VAL A 29 6.84 -3.31 -9.79
CA VAL A 29 7.65 -2.78 -8.69
C VAL A 29 8.49 -1.57 -9.12
N TYR A 30 9.03 -1.60 -10.34
CA TYR A 30 10.04 -0.62 -10.79
C TYR A 30 9.51 0.44 -11.75
N GLY A 31 8.20 0.48 -11.98
CA GLY A 31 7.57 1.51 -12.81
C GLY A 31 7.88 2.92 -12.32
N ASP A 32 7.59 3.18 -11.04
CA ASP A 32 7.74 4.50 -10.41
C ASP A 32 9.19 5.03 -10.51
N ILE A 33 10.12 4.34 -9.85
CA ILE A 33 11.55 4.70 -9.86
C ILE A 33 12.16 4.68 -11.28
N GLY A 34 11.61 3.87 -12.19
CA GLY A 34 12.02 3.80 -13.58
C GLY A 34 11.66 5.03 -14.40
N THR A 35 10.70 5.82 -13.94
CA THR A 35 10.26 7.06 -14.59
C THR A 35 10.86 8.33 -13.98
N SER A 36 11.46 8.25 -12.79
CA SER A 36 12.20 9.34 -12.15
C SER A 36 13.25 10.05 -13.01
N PRO A 37 13.96 9.40 -13.96
CA PRO A 37 14.91 10.10 -14.83
C PRO A 37 14.29 11.20 -15.70
N LEU A 38 12.96 11.22 -15.87
CA LEU A 38 12.24 12.29 -16.58
C LEU A 38 12.33 13.64 -15.86
N TYR A 39 12.51 13.66 -14.53
CA TYR A 39 12.46 14.89 -13.72
C TYR A 39 13.60 15.01 -12.70
N ALA A 40 14.10 13.92 -12.12
CA ALA A 40 14.96 14.01 -10.93
C ALA A 40 16.27 14.77 -11.15
N LEU A 41 17.00 14.50 -12.25
CA LEU A 41 18.26 15.21 -12.52
C LEU A 41 18.01 16.67 -12.91
N LYS A 42 17.00 16.92 -13.74
CA LYS A 42 16.57 18.28 -14.12
C LYS A 42 16.40 19.15 -12.88
N GLU A 43 15.56 18.71 -11.94
CA GLU A 43 15.27 19.47 -10.73
C GLU A 43 16.51 19.64 -9.84
N THR A 44 17.31 18.59 -9.70
CA THR A 44 18.55 18.64 -8.88
C THR A 44 19.56 19.65 -9.44
N VAL A 45 19.73 19.67 -10.76
CA VAL A 45 20.67 20.57 -11.44
C VAL A 45 20.14 22.01 -11.48
N LYS A 46 18.84 22.22 -11.72
CA LYS A 46 18.24 23.57 -11.68
C LYS A 46 18.47 24.24 -10.32
N VAL A 47 18.28 23.49 -9.23
CA VAL A 47 18.56 23.99 -7.88
C VAL A 47 20.05 24.24 -7.66
N ALA A 48 20.92 23.34 -8.09
CA ALA A 48 22.37 23.52 -7.98
C ALA A 48 22.87 24.75 -8.77
N ALA A 49 22.21 25.08 -9.89
CA ALA A 49 22.51 26.27 -10.70
C ALA A 49 21.83 27.55 -10.18
N ALA A 50 21.07 27.53 -9.08
CA ALA A 50 20.32 28.71 -8.62
C ALA A 50 21.21 29.92 -8.24
N SER A 51 22.51 29.71 -8.02
CA SER A 51 23.48 30.76 -7.62
C SER A 51 24.36 31.28 -8.77
N GLY A 52 24.15 30.86 -10.03
CA GLY A 52 24.96 31.32 -11.16
C GLY A 52 24.87 30.43 -12.40
N PRO A 53 25.74 30.62 -13.41
CA PRO A 53 25.82 29.74 -14.56
C PRO A 53 26.07 28.28 -14.14
N LEU A 54 25.54 27.33 -14.90
CA LEU A 54 25.74 25.92 -14.62
C LEU A 54 27.24 25.55 -14.70
N GLN A 55 27.82 25.23 -13.56
CA GLN A 55 29.22 24.82 -13.45
C GLN A 55 29.37 23.30 -13.51
N GLN A 56 30.52 22.84 -13.99
CA GLN A 56 30.87 21.42 -14.05
C GLN A 56 30.74 20.73 -12.68
N ASP A 57 31.16 21.39 -11.61
CA ASP A 57 31.07 20.85 -10.25
C ASP A 57 29.63 20.64 -9.80
N ALA A 58 28.69 21.50 -10.23
CA ALA A 58 27.27 21.33 -9.94
C ALA A 58 26.69 20.09 -10.64
N VAL A 59 27.05 19.86 -11.91
CA VAL A 59 26.61 18.67 -12.65
C VAL A 59 27.19 17.39 -12.04
N LEU A 60 28.50 17.36 -11.78
CA LEU A 60 29.17 16.21 -11.15
C LEU A 60 28.62 15.94 -9.75
N GLY A 61 28.39 16.98 -8.96
CA GLY A 61 27.78 16.90 -7.63
C GLY A 61 26.36 16.34 -7.68
N SER A 62 25.51 16.84 -8.59
CA SER A 62 24.12 16.39 -8.74
C SER A 62 24.02 14.93 -9.15
N VAL A 63 24.79 14.52 -10.17
CA VAL A 63 24.79 13.12 -10.61
C VAL A 63 25.36 12.22 -9.51
N SER A 64 26.47 12.60 -8.89
CA SER A 64 27.07 11.81 -7.80
C SER A 64 26.10 11.63 -6.63
N LEU A 65 25.38 12.69 -6.25
CA LEU A 65 24.40 12.64 -5.17
C LEU A 65 23.28 11.64 -5.50
N ILE A 66 22.68 11.74 -6.69
CA ILE A 66 21.63 10.82 -7.14
C ILE A 66 22.11 9.36 -7.13
N LEU A 67 23.29 9.08 -7.70
CA LEU A 67 23.82 7.72 -7.78
C LEU A 67 24.05 7.12 -6.38
N TRP A 68 24.65 7.89 -5.46
CA TRP A 68 24.88 7.41 -4.11
C TRP A 68 23.61 7.32 -3.28
N SER A 69 22.60 8.15 -3.54
CA SER A 69 21.26 7.95 -2.99
C SER A 69 20.65 6.63 -3.47
N LEU A 70 20.74 6.28 -4.76
CA LEU A 70 20.27 4.98 -5.27
C LEU A 70 21.02 3.81 -4.64
N PHE A 71 22.34 3.91 -4.49
CA PHE A 71 23.16 2.85 -3.90
C PHE A 71 22.87 2.66 -2.40
N LEU A 72 22.78 3.75 -1.64
CA LEU A 72 22.60 3.66 -0.19
C LEU A 72 21.15 3.37 0.20
N ILE A 73 20.19 4.09 -0.38
CA ILE A 73 18.78 4.00 0.00
C ILE A 73 18.15 2.81 -0.70
N VAL A 74 18.20 2.73 -2.02
CA VAL A 74 17.40 1.73 -2.73
C VAL A 74 18.11 0.37 -2.76
N ALA A 75 19.40 0.33 -3.09
CA ALA A 75 20.13 -0.92 -3.18
C ALA A 75 20.49 -1.51 -1.80
N LEU A 76 21.13 -0.73 -0.93
CA LEU A 76 21.60 -1.25 0.36
C LEU A 76 20.48 -1.28 1.42
N LYS A 77 19.82 -0.15 1.68
CA LYS A 77 18.76 -0.10 2.69
C LYS A 77 17.55 -0.92 2.26
N TYR A 78 16.91 -0.61 1.13
CA TYR A 78 15.68 -1.30 0.74
C TYR A 78 15.92 -2.73 0.25
N ALA A 79 16.65 -2.90 -0.86
CA ALA A 79 16.77 -4.21 -1.50
C ALA A 79 17.49 -5.23 -0.60
N ILE A 80 18.56 -4.85 0.11
CA ILE A 80 19.34 -5.79 0.93
C ILE A 80 18.81 -5.91 2.37
N LEU A 81 18.49 -4.81 3.04
CA LEU A 81 18.14 -4.82 4.47
C LEU A 81 16.62 -4.89 4.72
N ILE A 82 15.83 -3.93 4.24
CA ILE A 82 14.39 -3.83 4.54
C ILE A 82 13.61 -5.01 3.96
N LEU A 83 13.93 -5.49 2.76
CA LEU A 83 13.29 -6.69 2.21
C LEU A 83 13.45 -7.93 3.11
N ARG A 84 14.39 -7.94 4.07
CA ARG A 84 14.53 -9.02 5.05
C ARG A 84 13.45 -8.99 6.13
N ALA A 85 12.85 -7.83 6.41
CA ALA A 85 11.83 -7.62 7.44
C ALA A 85 10.43 -8.07 7.00
N ASP A 86 10.29 -9.27 6.42
CA ASP A 86 9.00 -9.77 5.94
C ASP A 86 8.19 -10.46 7.03
N ASN A 87 6.86 -10.49 6.86
CA ASN A 87 5.95 -11.30 7.64
C ASN A 87 5.44 -12.46 6.78
N HIS A 88 6.08 -13.63 6.87
CA HIS A 88 5.74 -14.82 6.06
C HIS A 88 5.66 -14.54 4.54
N GLY A 89 6.63 -13.77 4.01
CA GLY A 89 6.66 -13.40 2.59
C GLY A 89 5.98 -12.06 2.27
N GLU A 90 5.19 -11.48 3.17
CA GLU A 90 4.56 -10.17 2.98
C GLU A 90 5.45 -9.02 3.46
N GLY A 91 5.38 -7.88 2.78
CA GLY A 91 6.11 -6.66 3.14
C GLY A 91 5.20 -5.46 3.34
N GLY A 92 5.80 -4.26 3.39
CA GLY A 92 5.10 -3.02 3.66
C GLY A 92 5.00 -2.66 5.14
N ILE A 93 4.55 -1.43 5.41
CA ILE A 93 4.48 -0.89 6.77
C ILE A 93 3.48 -1.63 7.65
N VAL A 94 2.44 -2.18 7.03
CA VAL A 94 1.42 -2.98 7.69
C VAL A 94 2.01 -4.32 8.18
N ALA A 95 2.83 -4.98 7.35
CA ALA A 95 3.56 -6.18 7.77
C ALA A 95 4.53 -5.88 8.93
N MET A 96 5.19 -4.72 8.94
CA MET A 96 6.04 -4.31 10.07
C MET A 96 5.25 -4.12 11.36
N LEU A 97 4.06 -3.52 11.29
CA LEU A 97 3.18 -3.35 12.45
C LEU A 97 2.70 -4.70 13.01
N ALA A 98 2.42 -5.67 12.13
CA ALA A 98 2.05 -7.03 12.52
C ALA A 98 3.20 -7.75 13.23
N LEU A 99 4.44 -7.68 12.69
CA LEU A 99 5.64 -8.27 13.32
C LEU A 99 5.92 -7.70 14.71
N LEU A 100 5.59 -6.43 14.95
CA LEU A 100 5.76 -5.77 16.25
C LEU A 100 4.58 -6.00 17.21
N GLY A 101 3.55 -6.73 16.80
CA GLY A 101 2.34 -6.98 17.59
C GLY A 101 1.60 -5.70 17.97
N ALA A 102 1.67 -4.66 17.12
CA ALA A 102 1.15 -3.33 17.44
C ALA A 102 -0.39 -3.26 17.47
N ARG A 103 -1.07 -4.22 16.84
CA ARG A 103 -2.55 -4.27 16.74
C ARG A 103 -3.24 -4.40 18.09
N HIS A 104 -2.75 -5.30 18.92
CA HIS A 104 -3.29 -5.60 20.25
C HIS A 104 -2.67 -4.72 21.35
N ALA A 105 -2.10 -3.57 20.97
CA ALA A 105 -1.42 -2.69 21.89
C ALA A 105 -2.40 -2.13 22.95
N PRO A 106 -2.09 -2.28 24.26
CA PRO A 106 -2.92 -1.69 25.31
C PRO A 106 -2.95 -0.16 25.16
N PRO A 107 -4.06 0.50 25.54
CA PRO A 107 -4.18 1.95 25.48
C PRO A 107 -3.01 2.63 26.19
N ARG A 108 -2.51 3.73 25.62
CA ARG A 108 -1.39 4.54 26.17
C ARG A 108 -0.04 3.82 26.29
N SER A 109 0.14 2.66 25.63
CA SER A 109 1.43 1.98 25.59
C SER A 109 2.35 2.50 24.47
N TRP A 110 3.65 2.23 24.55
CA TRP A 110 4.60 2.51 23.46
C TRP A 110 4.22 1.78 22.15
N ARG A 111 3.64 0.58 22.24
CA ARG A 111 3.10 -0.16 21.09
C ARG A 111 1.90 0.56 20.46
N ALA A 112 1.10 1.27 21.26
CA ALA A 112 -0.01 2.07 20.75
C ALA A 112 0.51 3.30 19.99
N LEU A 113 1.61 3.91 20.46
CA LEU A 113 2.31 4.95 19.71
C LEU A 113 2.85 4.42 18.37
N LEU A 114 3.49 3.25 18.37
CA LEU A 114 3.96 2.61 17.13
C LEU A 114 2.84 2.38 16.14
N LEU A 115 1.68 1.92 16.61
CA LEU A 115 0.53 1.73 15.74
C LEU A 115 0.12 3.04 15.08
N VAL A 116 0.02 4.13 15.85
CA VAL A 116 -0.32 5.46 15.31
C VAL A 116 0.72 5.91 14.29
N VAL A 117 2.01 5.73 14.59
CA VAL A 117 3.10 6.09 13.67
C VAL A 117 3.04 5.26 12.39
N GLY A 118 2.80 3.95 12.47
CA GLY A 118 2.70 3.10 11.28
C GLY A 118 1.41 3.33 10.48
N LEU A 119 0.30 3.71 11.14
CA LEU A 119 -0.94 4.17 10.48
C LEU A 119 -0.72 5.46 9.70
N ILE A 120 0.00 6.43 10.30
CA ILE A 120 0.43 7.65 9.60
C ILE A 120 1.31 7.27 8.41
N GLY A 121 2.28 6.38 8.61
CA GLY A 121 3.12 5.88 7.52
C GLY A 121 2.30 5.23 6.40
N ALA A 122 1.34 4.37 6.71
CA ALA A 122 0.42 3.80 5.72
C ALA A 122 -0.36 4.90 4.98
N ALA A 123 -0.85 5.92 5.71
CA ALA A 123 -1.57 7.04 5.12
C ALA A 123 -0.69 7.88 4.16
N LEU A 124 0.62 8.00 4.41
CA LEU A 124 1.56 8.71 3.53
C LEU A 124 1.66 8.07 2.13
N LEU A 125 1.48 6.74 2.01
CA LEU A 125 1.47 6.06 0.70
C LEU A 125 0.26 6.48 -0.16
N TYR A 126 -0.86 6.88 0.45
CA TYR A 126 -2.00 7.41 -0.32
C TYR A 126 -1.71 8.80 -0.87
N GLY A 127 -0.98 9.63 -0.11
CA GLY A 127 -0.52 10.93 -0.57
C GLY A 127 0.45 10.81 -1.74
N ASP A 128 1.38 9.87 -1.66
CA ASP A 128 2.31 9.51 -2.74
C ASP A 128 1.57 8.98 -3.98
N GLY A 129 0.65 8.01 -3.78
CA GLY A 129 -0.19 7.45 -4.85
C GLY A 129 -1.08 8.46 -5.57
N ALA A 130 -1.35 9.63 -4.98
CA ALA A 130 -2.02 10.74 -5.64
C ALA A 130 -1.07 11.61 -6.49
N ILE A 131 0.17 11.83 -6.05
CA ILE A 131 1.14 12.71 -6.73
C ILE A 131 1.91 11.98 -7.83
N THR A 132 2.30 10.72 -7.65
CA THR A 132 3.14 9.98 -8.61
C THR A 132 2.55 9.94 -10.01
N PRO A 133 1.24 9.65 -10.22
CA PRO A 133 0.66 9.71 -11.56
C PRO A 133 0.65 11.12 -12.16
N ALA A 134 0.48 12.15 -11.33
CA ALA A 134 0.48 13.54 -11.76
C ALA A 134 1.86 13.97 -12.24
N ILE A 135 2.92 13.75 -11.46
CA ILE A 135 4.29 14.16 -11.84
C ILE A 135 4.78 13.38 -13.06
N SER A 136 4.58 12.06 -13.05
CA SER A 136 5.15 11.18 -14.06
C SER A 136 4.53 11.43 -15.43
N VAL A 137 3.19 11.42 -15.53
CA VAL A 137 2.51 11.62 -16.82
C VAL A 137 2.74 13.04 -17.32
N LEU A 138 2.71 14.05 -16.44
CA LEU A 138 2.98 15.43 -16.83
C LEU A 138 4.41 15.58 -17.37
N SER A 139 5.43 15.06 -16.68
CA SER A 139 6.83 15.09 -17.14
C SER A 139 7.03 14.37 -18.48
N ALA A 140 6.33 13.26 -18.73
CA ALA A 140 6.40 12.59 -20.03
C ALA A 140 5.82 13.45 -21.16
N VAL A 141 4.64 14.05 -20.95
CA VAL A 141 3.96 14.88 -21.96
C VAL A 141 4.70 16.22 -22.19
N GLU A 142 5.39 16.75 -21.18
CA GLU A 142 6.24 17.93 -21.31
C GLU A 142 7.39 17.76 -22.32
N GLY A 143 7.79 16.53 -22.61
CA GLY A 143 8.77 16.26 -23.66
C GLY A 143 8.37 16.76 -25.05
N LEU A 144 7.07 16.95 -25.32
CA LEU A 144 6.59 17.57 -26.57
C LEU A 144 7.09 19.01 -26.74
N LYS A 145 7.40 19.72 -25.66
CA LYS A 145 7.88 21.11 -25.68
C LYS A 145 9.26 21.23 -26.32
N VAL A 146 10.06 20.15 -26.34
CA VAL A 146 11.44 20.15 -26.85
C VAL A 146 11.48 20.51 -28.34
N ASP A 147 10.65 19.86 -29.15
CA ASP A 147 10.61 20.10 -30.61
C ASP A 147 9.45 20.99 -31.05
N ALA A 148 8.41 21.14 -30.22
CA ALA A 148 7.23 21.92 -30.54
C ALA A 148 6.77 22.81 -29.36
N PRO A 149 7.49 23.91 -29.04
CA PRO A 149 7.13 24.80 -27.92
C PRO A 149 5.68 25.34 -27.96
N GLY A 150 5.11 25.48 -29.16
CA GLY A 150 3.72 25.90 -29.37
C GLY A 150 2.66 24.95 -28.80
N VAL A 151 3.00 23.71 -28.46
CA VAL A 151 2.07 22.74 -27.85
C VAL A 151 1.95 22.89 -26.33
N THR A 152 2.70 23.80 -25.71
CA THR A 152 2.70 24.03 -24.25
C THR A 152 1.28 24.15 -23.64
N PRO A 153 0.31 24.89 -24.23
CA PRO A 153 -1.05 24.96 -23.69
C PRO A 153 -1.82 23.63 -23.70
N PHE A 154 -1.40 22.66 -24.51
CA PHE A 154 -2.04 21.35 -24.63
C PHE A 154 -1.48 20.30 -23.67
N VAL A 155 -0.36 20.57 -23.00
CA VAL A 155 0.31 19.61 -22.09
C VAL A 155 -0.59 19.22 -20.92
N VAL A 156 -1.16 20.21 -20.22
CA VAL A 156 -2.07 19.96 -19.08
C VAL A 156 -3.36 19.25 -19.54
N PRO A 157 -4.09 19.73 -20.58
CA PRO A 157 -5.24 19.00 -21.12
C PRO A 157 -4.95 17.56 -21.54
N ALA A 158 -3.83 17.31 -22.23
CA ALA A 158 -3.44 15.97 -22.66
C ALA A 158 -3.17 15.06 -21.44
N THR A 159 -2.45 15.57 -20.44
CA THR A 159 -2.20 14.86 -19.17
C THR A 159 -3.50 14.48 -18.47
N VAL A 160 -4.45 15.40 -18.37
CA VAL A 160 -5.78 15.16 -17.79
C VAL A 160 -6.53 14.06 -18.55
N VAL A 161 -6.52 14.08 -19.89
CA VAL A 161 -7.18 13.05 -20.72
C VAL A 161 -6.55 11.68 -20.48
N ILE A 162 -5.22 11.60 -20.43
CA ILE A 162 -4.49 10.35 -20.14
C ILE A 162 -4.87 9.81 -18.77
N LEU A 163 -4.90 10.65 -17.74
CA LEU A 163 -5.25 10.27 -16.37
C LEU A 163 -6.72 9.86 -16.24
N ILE A 164 -7.66 10.55 -16.89
CA ILE A 164 -9.07 10.13 -16.93
C ILE A 164 -9.19 8.75 -17.58
N GLY A 165 -8.49 8.52 -18.70
CA GLY A 165 -8.42 7.23 -19.36
C GLY A 165 -7.88 6.15 -18.43
N LEU A 166 -6.79 6.45 -17.71
CA LEU A 166 -6.17 5.60 -16.72
C LEU A 166 -7.17 5.18 -15.64
N PHE A 167 -7.73 6.13 -14.88
CA PHE A 167 -8.64 5.85 -13.77
C PHE A 167 -9.97 5.21 -14.21
N SER A 168 -10.40 5.42 -15.46
CA SER A 168 -11.61 4.81 -16.03
C SER A 168 -11.44 3.32 -16.38
N VAL A 169 -10.21 2.90 -16.68
CA VAL A 169 -9.89 1.53 -17.08
C VAL A 169 -9.65 0.60 -15.88
N GLN A 170 -9.39 1.12 -14.67
CA GLN A 170 -9.06 0.32 -13.48
C GLN A 170 -10.01 -0.84 -13.21
N ARG A 171 -11.32 -0.63 -13.40
CA ARG A 171 -12.36 -1.67 -13.20
C ARG A 171 -12.19 -2.92 -14.06
N LYS A 172 -11.45 -2.84 -15.17
CA LYS A 172 -11.18 -3.99 -16.06
C LYS A 172 -10.09 -4.92 -15.52
N GLY A 173 -9.45 -4.53 -14.42
CA GLY A 173 -8.39 -5.30 -13.78
C GLY A 173 -7.04 -5.20 -14.48
N THR A 174 -6.01 -5.53 -13.72
CA THR A 174 -4.64 -5.64 -14.20
C THR A 174 -4.40 -6.96 -14.96
N GLY A 175 -5.27 -7.96 -14.87
CA GLY A 175 -5.07 -9.27 -15.52
C GLY A 175 -4.93 -9.27 -17.06
N PHE A 176 -5.54 -8.29 -17.76
CA PHE A 176 -5.37 -8.15 -19.22
C PHE A 176 -4.08 -7.38 -19.60
N ILE A 177 -3.55 -6.53 -18.71
CA ILE A 177 -2.49 -5.57 -19.02
C ILE A 177 -1.15 -5.93 -18.31
N GLY A 178 -1.20 -6.62 -17.17
CA GLY A 178 -0.04 -6.99 -16.34
C GLY A 178 0.97 -7.87 -17.05
N ARG A 179 0.53 -8.73 -17.98
CA ARG A 179 1.43 -9.52 -18.83
C ARG A 179 2.25 -8.68 -19.80
N LEU A 180 1.78 -7.47 -20.14
CA LEU A 180 2.46 -6.54 -21.05
C LEU A 180 3.38 -5.57 -20.28
N PHE A 181 3.11 -5.29 -19.00
CA PHE A 181 3.88 -4.35 -18.19
C PHE A 181 5.36 -4.73 -18.09
N GLY A 182 5.65 -5.99 -17.77
CA GLY A 182 7.03 -6.48 -17.66
C GLY A 182 7.84 -6.28 -18.94
N PRO A 183 7.40 -6.81 -20.10
CA PRO A 183 8.08 -6.60 -21.38
C PRO A 183 8.25 -5.13 -21.77
N VAL A 184 7.22 -4.31 -21.57
CA VAL A 184 7.27 -2.88 -21.90
C VAL A 184 8.30 -2.15 -21.02
N MET A 185 8.30 -2.42 -19.71
CA MET A 185 9.27 -1.84 -18.79
C MET A 185 10.69 -2.34 -19.05
N LEU A 186 10.87 -3.60 -19.44
CA LEU A 186 12.18 -4.11 -19.87
C LEU A 186 12.72 -3.32 -21.07
N LEU A 187 11.86 -3.08 -22.07
CA LEU A 187 12.23 -2.26 -23.23
C LEU A 187 12.48 -0.80 -22.84
N TRP A 188 11.74 -0.25 -21.88
CA TRP A 188 11.96 1.08 -21.34
C TRP A 188 13.35 1.19 -20.69
N PHE A 189 13.69 0.27 -19.79
CA PHE A 189 15.01 0.24 -19.14
C PHE A 189 16.14 0.05 -20.17
N ALA A 190 15.95 -0.81 -21.16
CA ALA A 190 16.92 -0.96 -22.25
C ALA A 190 17.10 0.35 -23.05
N THR A 191 16.00 1.06 -23.33
CA THR A 191 16.02 2.32 -24.09
C THR A 191 16.77 3.41 -23.33
N ILE A 192 16.45 3.63 -22.05
CA ILE A 192 17.13 4.66 -21.25
C ILE A 192 18.60 4.32 -20.99
N ALA A 193 18.95 3.03 -20.92
CA ALA A 193 20.33 2.56 -20.81
C ALA A 193 21.13 2.83 -22.08
N VAL A 194 20.57 2.54 -23.26
CA VAL A 194 21.23 2.79 -24.56
C VAL A 194 21.43 4.29 -24.79
N VAL A 195 20.39 5.09 -24.57
CA VAL A 195 20.45 6.56 -24.70
C VAL A 195 21.44 7.14 -23.68
N GLY A 196 21.43 6.64 -22.45
CA GLY A 196 22.41 6.97 -21.40
C GLY A 196 23.85 6.70 -21.82
N ALA A 197 24.14 5.47 -22.25
CA ALA A 197 25.47 5.07 -22.71
C ALA A 197 25.95 5.89 -23.92
N ALA A 198 25.05 6.24 -24.83
CA ALA A 198 25.36 7.11 -25.97
C ALA A 198 25.75 8.53 -25.52
N GLY A 199 25.13 9.06 -24.46
CA GLY A 199 25.51 10.33 -23.83
C GLY A 199 26.88 10.28 -23.17
N ILE A 200 27.15 9.24 -22.37
CA ILE A 200 28.45 9.05 -21.70
C ILE A 200 29.60 9.01 -22.72
N ARG A 201 29.39 8.35 -23.87
CA ARG A 201 30.39 8.30 -24.94
C ARG A 201 30.79 9.68 -25.47
N GLN A 202 29.90 10.67 -25.41
CA GLN A 202 30.17 12.03 -25.88
C GLN A 202 31.03 12.81 -24.89
N ASN A 203 30.78 12.67 -23.58
CA ASN A 203 31.60 13.27 -22.52
C ASN A 203 31.93 12.26 -21.41
N PRO A 204 32.99 11.44 -21.58
CA PRO A 204 33.36 10.40 -20.62
C PRO A 204 33.77 10.92 -19.24
N GLU A 205 34.12 12.20 -19.13
CA GLU A 205 34.48 12.85 -17.85
C GLU A 205 33.36 12.75 -16.81
N ILE A 206 32.09 12.59 -17.22
CA ILE A 206 30.98 12.41 -16.28
C ILE A 206 31.15 11.19 -15.38
N LEU A 207 31.94 10.19 -15.78
CA LEU A 207 32.22 8.99 -14.98
C LEU A 207 32.90 9.34 -13.64
N ALA A 208 33.52 10.51 -13.52
CA ALA A 208 34.03 11.02 -12.25
C ALA A 208 32.93 11.11 -11.18
N ALA A 209 31.66 11.34 -11.56
CA ALA A 209 30.53 11.41 -10.64
C ALA A 209 30.26 10.08 -9.88
N LEU A 210 30.81 8.94 -10.31
CA LEU A 210 30.77 7.69 -9.54
C LEU A 210 31.49 7.82 -8.19
N ASN A 211 32.46 8.72 -8.07
CA ASN A 211 33.13 9.02 -6.81
C ASN A 211 32.20 9.88 -5.92
N PRO A 212 31.83 9.42 -4.71
CA PRO A 212 30.92 10.16 -3.81
C PRO A 212 31.52 11.48 -3.34
N PHE A 213 32.84 11.66 -3.48
CA PHE A 213 33.50 12.89 -3.13
C PHE A 213 32.96 14.09 -3.90
N HIS A 214 32.47 13.93 -5.15
CA HIS A 214 31.87 15.06 -5.88
C HIS A 214 30.58 15.55 -5.23
N ALA A 215 29.69 14.65 -4.80
CA ALA A 215 28.51 15.02 -4.03
C ALA A 215 28.89 15.71 -2.71
N VAL A 216 29.77 15.10 -1.93
CA VAL A 216 30.19 15.66 -0.63
C VAL A 216 30.88 17.02 -0.79
N HIS A 217 31.79 17.13 -1.76
CA HIS A 217 32.51 18.37 -2.06
C HIS A 217 31.52 19.47 -2.39
N TYR A 218 30.64 19.25 -3.37
CA TYR A 218 29.66 20.26 -3.78
C TYR A 218 28.73 20.66 -2.62
N LEU A 219 28.21 19.69 -1.85
CA LEU A 219 27.33 19.98 -0.72
C LEU A 219 28.00 20.81 0.39
N VAL A 220 29.31 20.65 0.58
CA VAL A 220 30.09 21.38 1.60
C VAL A 220 30.58 22.74 1.10
N THR A 221 30.89 22.87 -0.19
CA THR A 221 31.43 24.12 -0.77
C THR A 221 30.35 25.07 -1.25
N ALA A 222 29.20 24.55 -1.70
CA ALA A 222 28.08 25.38 -2.12
C ALA A 222 27.40 26.07 -0.92
N HIS A 223 26.64 27.13 -1.20
CA HIS A 223 25.86 27.81 -0.17
C HIS A 223 24.87 26.85 0.48
N LEU A 224 24.82 26.86 1.82
CA LEU A 224 24.01 25.91 2.60
C LEU A 224 22.55 25.77 2.12
N PRO A 225 21.80 26.85 1.79
CA PRO A 225 20.44 26.72 1.25
C PRO A 225 20.38 25.95 -0.07
N VAL A 226 21.36 26.14 -0.97
CA VAL A 226 21.45 25.45 -2.26
C VAL A 226 21.74 23.97 -2.04
N SER A 227 22.73 23.65 -1.20
CA SER A 227 23.05 22.26 -0.85
C SER A 227 21.85 21.53 -0.25
N PHE A 228 21.07 22.20 0.61
CA PHE A 228 19.90 21.63 1.23
C PHE A 228 18.75 21.43 0.25
N ALA A 229 18.48 22.42 -0.62
CA ALA A 229 17.47 22.29 -1.67
C ALA A 229 17.85 21.20 -2.70
N MET A 230 19.14 21.07 -3.03
CA MET A 230 19.66 20.03 -3.91
C MET A 230 19.46 18.63 -3.33
N LEU A 231 19.68 18.44 -2.02
CA LEU A 231 19.33 17.19 -1.32
C LEU A 231 17.83 16.86 -1.47
N GLY A 232 16.97 17.87 -1.30
CA GLY A 232 15.52 17.71 -1.47
C GLY A 232 15.12 17.34 -2.91
N ALA A 233 15.80 17.91 -3.92
CA ALA A 233 15.56 17.60 -5.33
C ALA A 233 16.13 16.23 -5.75
N ALA A 234 17.31 15.85 -5.25
CA ALA A 234 17.90 14.54 -5.56
C ALA A 234 17.07 13.37 -4.99
N PHE A 235 16.29 13.61 -3.94
CA PHE A 235 15.40 12.61 -3.36
C PHE A 235 14.35 12.08 -4.35
N LEU A 236 13.99 12.87 -5.36
CA LEU A 236 13.08 12.47 -6.46
C LEU A 236 13.57 11.24 -7.22
N ALA A 237 14.87 10.92 -7.15
CA ALA A 237 15.46 9.76 -7.82
C ALA A 237 15.28 8.44 -7.06
N VAL A 238 14.99 8.48 -5.75
CA VAL A 238 14.90 7.28 -4.89
C VAL A 238 13.46 6.91 -4.50
N THR A 239 12.48 7.68 -4.96
CA THR A 239 11.07 7.37 -4.78
C THR A 239 10.70 6.09 -5.54
N GLY A 240 9.79 5.30 -4.99
CA GLY A 240 9.51 3.93 -5.43
C GLY A 240 10.30 2.85 -4.70
N GLY A 241 11.25 3.20 -3.83
CA GLY A 241 11.94 2.23 -2.95
C GLY A 241 10.97 1.55 -1.97
N GLU A 242 10.00 2.29 -1.46
CA GLU A 242 8.90 1.82 -0.62
C GLU A 242 7.96 0.87 -1.36
N ALA A 243 7.72 1.07 -2.67
CA ALA A 243 6.92 0.17 -3.49
C ALA A 243 7.57 -1.22 -3.58
N MET A 244 8.91 -1.29 -3.67
CA MET A 244 9.65 -2.56 -3.59
C MET A 244 9.33 -3.37 -2.34
N TYR A 245 9.12 -2.69 -1.22
CA TYR A 245 8.81 -3.36 0.03
C TYR A 245 7.33 -3.72 0.15
N ALA A 246 6.43 -2.86 -0.33
CA ALA A 246 4.99 -3.12 -0.32
C ALA A 246 4.60 -4.31 -1.20
N ASP A 247 5.25 -4.49 -2.36
CA ASP A 247 4.96 -5.56 -3.32
C ASP A 247 5.70 -6.87 -3.06
N LEU A 248 6.31 -7.01 -1.87
CA LEU A 248 7.09 -8.18 -1.55
C LEU A 248 6.27 -9.48 -1.58
N GLY A 249 5.00 -9.45 -1.16
CA GLY A 249 4.10 -10.60 -1.17
C GLY A 249 3.81 -11.16 -2.56
N HIS A 250 3.79 -10.30 -3.58
CA HIS A 250 3.46 -10.68 -4.96
C HIS A 250 4.62 -11.36 -5.69
N PHE A 251 5.86 -10.89 -5.47
CA PHE A 251 7.02 -11.32 -6.27
C PHE A 251 8.09 -12.05 -5.46
N GLY A 252 8.13 -11.84 -4.15
CA GLY A 252 9.19 -12.33 -3.28
C GLY A 252 10.52 -11.58 -3.44
N ARG A 253 11.42 -11.80 -2.48
CA ARG A 253 12.67 -11.01 -2.35
C ARG A 253 13.65 -11.24 -3.49
N ALA A 254 13.80 -12.49 -3.94
CA ALA A 254 14.82 -12.84 -4.92
C ALA A 254 14.51 -12.28 -6.32
N PRO A 255 13.27 -12.38 -6.85
CA PRO A 255 12.93 -11.78 -8.13
C PRO A 255 13.05 -10.26 -8.16
N ILE A 256 12.64 -9.59 -7.08
CA ILE A 256 12.78 -8.13 -6.88
C ILE A 256 14.27 -7.75 -6.93
N ARG A 257 15.12 -8.39 -6.12
CA ARG A 257 16.58 -8.13 -6.12
C ARG A 257 17.23 -8.39 -7.47
N MET A 258 16.87 -9.48 -8.14
CA MET A 258 17.45 -9.81 -9.44
C MET A 258 17.12 -8.72 -10.47
N ALA A 259 15.85 -8.32 -10.58
CA ALA A 259 15.44 -7.24 -11.47
C ALA A 259 16.16 -5.92 -11.16
N TRP A 260 16.29 -5.56 -9.87
CA TRP A 260 17.03 -4.37 -9.44
C TRP A 260 18.48 -4.36 -9.89
N PHE A 261 19.27 -5.36 -9.48
CA PHE A 261 20.72 -5.35 -9.66
C PHE A 261 21.15 -5.65 -11.10
N THR A 262 20.32 -6.32 -11.90
CA THR A 262 20.68 -6.70 -13.27
C THR A 262 20.18 -5.73 -14.34
N ILE A 263 19.03 -5.09 -14.14
CA ILE A 263 18.36 -4.29 -15.19
C ILE A 263 18.16 -2.85 -14.72
N VAL A 264 17.43 -2.66 -13.61
CA VAL A 264 16.95 -1.34 -13.20
C VAL A 264 18.11 -0.44 -12.77
N LEU A 265 18.93 -0.88 -11.82
CA LEU A 265 20.04 -0.08 -11.30
C LEU A 265 21.05 0.28 -12.41
N PRO A 266 21.54 -0.67 -13.25
CA PRO A 266 22.42 -0.32 -14.36
C PRO A 266 21.80 0.68 -15.34
N ALA A 267 20.52 0.52 -15.69
CA ALA A 267 19.84 1.41 -16.62
C ALA A 267 19.71 2.84 -16.06
N LEU A 268 19.32 2.98 -14.79
CA LEU A 268 19.23 4.28 -14.11
C LEU A 268 20.61 4.95 -14.01
N VAL A 269 21.64 4.20 -13.61
CA VAL A 269 23.02 4.72 -13.50
C VAL A 269 23.51 5.24 -14.85
N LEU A 270 23.35 4.44 -15.91
CA LEU A 270 23.72 4.84 -17.27
C LEU A 270 22.95 6.07 -17.74
N ASN A 271 21.66 6.16 -17.43
CA ASN A 271 20.84 7.28 -17.87
C ASN A 271 21.21 8.58 -17.13
N TYR A 272 21.37 8.56 -15.80
CA TYR A 272 21.77 9.74 -15.04
C TYR A 272 23.17 10.23 -15.41
N LEU A 273 24.12 9.32 -15.63
CA LEU A 273 25.44 9.66 -16.19
C LEU A 273 25.33 10.23 -17.60
N GLY A 274 24.50 9.66 -18.47
CA GLY A 274 24.30 10.17 -19.83
C GLY A 274 23.72 11.59 -19.86
N GLN A 275 22.69 11.86 -19.05
CA GLN A 275 22.12 13.20 -18.93
C GLN A 275 23.13 14.19 -18.34
N GLY A 276 23.93 13.78 -17.34
CA GLY A 276 25.02 14.59 -16.83
C GLY A 276 26.08 14.92 -17.90
N ALA A 277 26.46 13.93 -18.72
CA ALA A 277 27.40 14.13 -19.82
C ALA A 277 26.88 15.14 -20.84
N LEU A 278 25.57 15.11 -21.14
CA LEU A 278 24.94 16.12 -22.01
C LEU A 278 25.11 17.52 -21.41
N LEU A 279 24.79 17.69 -20.12
CA LEU A 279 24.84 18.98 -19.43
C LEU A 279 26.26 19.56 -19.28
N LEU A 280 27.29 18.71 -19.23
CA LEU A 280 28.68 19.16 -19.28
C LEU A 280 29.03 19.84 -20.60
N SER A 281 28.47 19.37 -21.73
CA SER A 281 28.72 19.95 -23.06
C SER A 281 27.71 21.00 -23.50
N ASN A 282 26.46 20.87 -23.06
CA ASN A 282 25.36 21.75 -23.43
C ASN A 282 24.54 22.11 -22.17
N PRO A 283 24.97 23.16 -21.42
CA PRO A 283 24.26 23.61 -20.23
C PRO A 283 22.81 24.05 -20.46
N GLU A 284 22.48 24.53 -21.67
CA GLU A 284 21.12 24.97 -22.02
C GLU A 284 20.12 23.80 -22.07
N ALA A 285 20.60 22.55 -22.11
CA ALA A 285 19.76 21.37 -22.10
C ALA A 285 19.06 21.10 -20.74
N VAL A 286 19.34 21.91 -19.71
CA VAL A 286 18.82 21.74 -18.34
C VAL A 286 17.29 21.75 -18.25
N ASP A 287 16.58 22.34 -19.22
CA ASP A 287 15.11 22.34 -19.20
C ASP A 287 14.49 20.97 -19.45
N ASN A 288 15.12 20.13 -20.27
CA ASN A 288 14.64 18.77 -20.57
C ASN A 288 15.81 17.82 -20.91
N PRO A 289 16.74 17.57 -19.96
CA PRO A 289 17.97 16.83 -20.23
C PRO A 289 17.69 15.39 -20.66
N PHE A 290 16.62 14.77 -20.18
CA PHE A 290 16.22 13.42 -20.57
C PHE A 290 15.89 13.31 -22.06
N PHE A 291 15.02 14.18 -22.58
CA PHE A 291 14.59 14.11 -23.97
C PHE A 291 15.68 14.60 -24.93
N GLN A 292 16.41 15.66 -24.55
CA GLN A 292 17.54 16.19 -25.33
C GLN A 292 18.75 15.24 -25.40
N LEU A 293 18.80 14.22 -24.55
CA LEU A 293 19.82 13.17 -24.61
C LEU A 293 19.64 12.26 -25.83
N ALA A 294 18.41 12.12 -26.32
CA ALA A 294 18.12 11.32 -27.49
C ALA A 294 18.36 12.11 -28.79
N PRO A 295 18.62 11.45 -29.93
CA PRO A 295 18.62 12.11 -31.23
C PRO A 295 17.23 12.67 -31.61
N GLY A 296 17.19 13.83 -32.28
CA GLY A 296 15.93 14.51 -32.62
C GLY A 296 14.89 13.66 -33.36
N TRP A 297 15.30 12.69 -34.19
CA TRP A 297 14.36 11.85 -34.96
C TRP A 297 13.57 10.86 -34.09
N ILE A 298 14.02 10.55 -32.87
CA ILE A 298 13.37 9.62 -31.94
C ILE A 298 12.51 10.35 -30.89
N HIS A 299 12.63 11.68 -30.72
CA HIS A 299 11.97 12.43 -29.64
C HIS A 299 10.48 12.13 -29.48
N TYR A 300 9.65 12.26 -30.53
CA TYR A 300 8.21 11.99 -30.43
C TYR A 300 7.89 10.53 -30.08
N LEU A 301 8.69 9.59 -30.57
CA LEU A 301 8.56 8.17 -30.21
C LEU A 301 8.93 7.95 -28.74
N LEU A 302 10.00 8.59 -28.27
CA LEU A 302 10.43 8.54 -26.88
C LEU A 302 9.41 9.18 -25.94
N VAL A 303 8.76 10.28 -26.34
CA VAL A 303 7.66 10.91 -25.60
C VAL A 303 6.48 9.93 -25.48
N ALA A 304 6.01 9.36 -26.59
CA ALA A 304 4.93 8.39 -26.56
C ALA A 304 5.27 7.17 -25.67
N PHE A 305 6.52 6.72 -25.73
CA PHE A 305 7.00 5.61 -24.94
C PHE A 305 7.14 5.95 -23.45
N ALA A 306 7.62 7.15 -23.11
CA ALA A 306 7.64 7.67 -21.76
C ALA A 306 6.22 7.81 -21.20
N THR A 307 5.26 8.31 -22.00
CA THR A 307 3.85 8.35 -21.60
C THR A 307 3.32 6.95 -21.27
N LEU A 308 3.66 5.94 -22.08
CA LEU A 308 3.27 4.55 -21.78
C LEU A 308 3.93 4.04 -20.50
N ALA A 309 5.23 4.28 -20.29
CA ALA A 309 5.94 3.87 -19.07
C ALA A 309 5.36 4.52 -17.81
N THR A 310 5.05 5.82 -17.87
CA THR A 310 4.44 6.57 -16.75
C THR A 310 3.01 6.14 -16.46
N VAL A 311 2.24 5.75 -17.48
CA VAL A 311 0.94 5.08 -17.30
C VAL A 311 1.13 3.77 -16.53
N ILE A 312 2.09 2.93 -16.91
CA ILE A 312 2.38 1.66 -16.21
C ILE A 312 2.81 1.91 -14.76
N ALA A 313 3.72 2.86 -14.53
CA ALA A 313 4.15 3.29 -13.19
C ALA A 313 2.96 3.72 -12.32
N SER A 314 2.06 4.52 -12.89
CA SER A 314 0.85 4.98 -12.23
C SER A 314 -0.10 3.82 -11.88
N GLN A 315 -0.18 2.79 -12.73
CA GLN A 315 -1.00 1.60 -12.45
C GLN A 315 -0.50 0.81 -11.26
N ALA A 316 0.81 0.64 -11.14
CA ALA A 316 1.42 -0.06 -10.03
C ALA A 316 1.05 0.61 -8.69
N ILE A 317 1.23 1.93 -8.59
CA ILE A 317 0.97 2.63 -7.33
C ILE A 317 -0.53 2.70 -6.98
N ILE A 318 -1.40 2.84 -7.98
CA ILE A 318 -2.86 2.78 -7.78
C ILE A 318 -3.27 1.39 -7.26
N SER A 319 -2.72 0.32 -7.84
CA SER A 319 -2.96 -1.05 -7.39
C SER A 319 -2.43 -1.28 -5.97
N GLY A 320 -1.23 -0.75 -5.66
CA GLY A 320 -0.66 -0.78 -4.31
C GLY A 320 -1.54 -0.08 -3.27
N ALA A 321 -2.17 1.05 -3.64
CA ALA A 321 -3.12 1.74 -2.76
C ALA A 321 -4.39 0.90 -2.50
N PHE A 322 -4.87 0.15 -3.49
CA PHE A 322 -5.98 -0.80 -3.28
C PHE A 322 -5.58 -1.90 -2.30
N SER A 323 -4.42 -2.53 -2.50
CA SER A 323 -3.90 -3.60 -1.63
C SER A 323 -3.72 -3.11 -0.20
N LEU A 324 -3.15 -1.91 -0.03
CA LEU A 324 -3.01 -1.27 1.27
C LEU A 324 -4.38 -0.99 1.93
N THR A 325 -5.38 -0.61 1.15
CA THR A 325 -6.75 -0.41 1.65
C THR A 325 -7.35 -1.71 2.14
N GLU A 326 -7.25 -2.80 1.35
CA GLU A 326 -7.74 -4.12 1.77
C GLU A 326 -7.06 -4.58 3.06
N GLN A 327 -5.74 -4.45 3.16
CA GLN A 327 -4.99 -4.78 4.36
C GLN A 327 -5.46 -3.96 5.57
N ALA A 328 -5.67 -2.64 5.39
CA ALA A 328 -6.18 -1.77 6.43
C ALA A 328 -7.61 -2.13 6.86
N ILE A 329 -8.49 -2.55 5.94
CA ILE A 329 -9.84 -3.06 6.25
C ILE A 329 -9.75 -4.33 7.10
N LYS A 330 -8.95 -5.32 6.66
CA LYS A 330 -8.80 -6.61 7.35
C LYS A 330 -8.22 -6.47 8.76
N LEU A 331 -7.37 -5.46 8.98
CA LEU A 331 -6.83 -5.12 10.29
C LEU A 331 -7.76 -4.27 11.16
N GLY A 332 -8.89 -3.83 10.63
CA GLY A 332 -9.89 -3.04 11.35
C GLY A 332 -9.57 -1.55 11.43
N PHE A 333 -8.76 -1.02 10.51
CA PHE A 333 -8.44 0.41 10.41
C PHE A 333 -9.33 1.17 9.43
N PHE A 334 -10.08 0.48 8.59
CA PHE A 334 -11.09 1.08 7.71
C PHE A 334 -12.44 0.34 7.79
N PRO A 335 -13.56 1.03 7.46
CA PRO A 335 -14.83 0.36 7.21
C PRO A 335 -14.68 -0.63 6.08
N ARG A 336 -15.49 -1.68 6.11
CA ARG A 336 -15.61 -2.60 4.98
C ARG A 336 -16.07 -1.80 3.76
N MET A 337 -15.35 -1.93 2.67
CA MET A 337 -15.67 -1.30 1.39
C MET A 337 -15.81 -2.40 0.34
N ARG A 338 -16.56 -2.10 -0.72
CA ARG A 338 -16.68 -3.00 -1.86
C ARG A 338 -15.33 -3.25 -2.52
N ILE A 339 -14.83 -4.49 -2.40
CA ILE A 339 -13.63 -4.97 -3.08
C ILE A 339 -14.04 -5.88 -4.24
N VAL A 340 -13.69 -5.49 -5.46
CA VAL A 340 -13.95 -6.29 -6.66
C VAL A 340 -12.66 -7.02 -7.03
N HIS A 341 -12.67 -8.35 -6.97
CA HIS A 341 -11.57 -9.17 -7.45
C HIS A 341 -11.65 -9.25 -8.98
N THR A 342 -10.64 -8.72 -9.66
CA THR A 342 -10.66 -8.57 -11.12
C THR A 342 -10.14 -9.79 -11.87
N SER A 343 -9.44 -10.70 -11.19
CA SER A 343 -9.17 -12.06 -11.65
C SER A 343 -9.31 -13.06 -10.50
N GLY A 344 -9.63 -14.31 -10.82
CA GLY A 344 -9.86 -15.36 -9.83
C GLY A 344 -8.60 -16.13 -9.41
N GLU A 345 -7.44 -15.85 -10.01
CA GLU A 345 -6.23 -16.68 -9.88
C GLU A 345 -5.02 -15.97 -9.23
N GLU A 346 -5.00 -14.63 -9.15
CA GLU A 346 -3.88 -13.89 -8.57
C GLU A 346 -4.31 -12.96 -7.41
N ALA A 347 -3.75 -13.19 -6.22
CA ALA A 347 -3.80 -12.23 -5.12
C ALA A 347 -3.14 -10.90 -5.56
N GLY A 348 -3.79 -9.77 -5.28
CA GLY A 348 -3.32 -8.43 -5.67
C GLY A 348 -4.05 -7.78 -6.86
N GLN A 349 -4.84 -8.53 -7.62
CA GLN A 349 -5.65 -7.97 -8.72
C GLN A 349 -7.02 -7.48 -8.22
N ILE A 350 -7.01 -6.55 -7.28
CA ILE A 350 -8.21 -6.01 -6.64
C ILE A 350 -8.53 -4.61 -7.15
N TYR A 351 -9.82 -4.28 -7.19
CA TYR A 351 -10.32 -2.95 -7.54
C TYR A 351 -11.20 -2.43 -6.41
N VAL A 352 -10.83 -1.27 -5.86
CA VAL A 352 -11.59 -0.57 -4.81
C VAL A 352 -12.16 0.73 -5.39
N PRO A 353 -13.45 0.77 -5.79
CA PRO A 353 -14.02 1.88 -6.55
C PRO A 353 -13.91 3.24 -5.87
N ILE A 354 -14.15 3.30 -4.56
CA ILE A 354 -14.11 4.55 -3.79
C ILE A 354 -12.69 5.11 -3.78
N VAL A 355 -11.70 4.28 -3.46
CA VAL A 355 -10.29 4.67 -3.45
C VAL A 355 -9.83 5.12 -4.83
N ASN A 356 -10.24 4.41 -5.89
CA ASN A 356 -9.92 4.78 -7.27
C ASN A 356 -10.35 6.20 -7.60
N TRP A 357 -11.61 6.55 -7.32
CA TRP A 357 -12.14 7.87 -7.67
C TRP A 357 -11.64 8.97 -6.76
N LEU A 358 -11.38 8.68 -5.47
CA LEU A 358 -10.73 9.64 -4.58
C LEU A 358 -9.29 9.95 -5.02
N LEU A 359 -8.52 8.92 -5.39
CA LEU A 359 -7.18 9.10 -5.98
C LEU A 359 -7.27 9.87 -7.30
N ALA A 360 -8.23 9.54 -8.17
CA ALA A 360 -8.43 10.27 -9.43
C ALA A 360 -8.67 11.77 -9.20
N ILE A 361 -9.55 12.13 -8.26
CA ILE A 361 -9.82 13.52 -7.91
C ILE A 361 -8.56 14.20 -7.36
N ALA A 362 -7.83 13.54 -6.47
CA ALA A 362 -6.61 14.08 -5.90
C ALA A 362 -5.51 14.30 -6.96
N THR A 363 -5.26 13.31 -7.81
CA THR A 363 -4.28 13.38 -8.91
C THR A 363 -4.65 14.46 -9.93
N LEU A 364 -5.90 14.49 -10.40
CA LEU A 364 -6.36 15.51 -11.34
C LEU A 364 -6.31 16.91 -10.71
N GLY A 365 -6.69 17.02 -9.44
CA GLY A 365 -6.57 18.25 -8.66
C GLY A 365 -5.13 18.74 -8.60
N ALA A 366 -4.15 17.85 -8.39
CA ALA A 366 -2.73 18.21 -8.40
C ALA A 366 -2.28 18.72 -9.78
N VAL A 367 -2.60 18.01 -10.87
CA VAL A 367 -2.25 18.45 -12.23
C VAL A 367 -2.83 19.83 -12.55
N LEU A 368 -4.10 20.07 -12.20
CA LEU A 368 -4.79 21.34 -12.46
C LEU A 368 -4.28 22.49 -11.56
N ALA A 369 -3.91 22.20 -10.31
CA ALA A 369 -3.43 23.20 -9.37
C ALA A 369 -1.98 23.65 -9.66
N PHE A 370 -1.09 22.73 -10.03
CA PHE A 370 0.33 23.02 -10.21
C PHE A 370 0.73 23.30 -11.67
N GLY A 371 0.05 22.71 -12.65
CA GLY A 371 0.17 23.02 -14.09
C GLY A 371 1.50 22.68 -14.79
N SER A 372 2.57 22.37 -14.07
CA SER A 372 3.88 21.96 -14.63
C SER A 372 4.58 20.93 -13.73
N SER A 373 5.48 20.12 -14.29
CA SER A 373 6.21 19.15 -13.47
C SER A 373 7.15 19.80 -12.47
N ASP A 374 7.72 20.97 -12.80
CA ASP A 374 8.67 21.69 -11.94
C ASP A 374 7.95 22.18 -10.67
N ALA A 375 6.75 22.75 -10.81
CA ALA A 375 5.93 23.14 -9.66
C ALA A 375 5.48 21.92 -8.82
N LEU A 376 5.16 20.81 -9.49
CA LEU A 376 4.69 19.60 -8.82
C LEU A 376 5.83 18.81 -8.14
N ALA A 377 7.08 18.98 -8.60
CA ALA A 377 8.29 18.45 -7.98
C ALA A 377 8.61 19.14 -6.63
N GLY A 378 8.14 20.39 -6.44
CA GLY A 378 8.10 21.05 -5.14
C GLY A 378 7.10 20.38 -4.18
N ALA A 379 6.01 19.83 -4.69
CA ALA A 379 5.02 19.12 -3.88
C ALA A 379 5.43 17.69 -3.50
N TYR A 380 6.39 17.11 -4.19
CA TYR A 380 6.79 15.71 -4.04
C TYR A 380 7.97 15.52 -3.06
N GLY A 381 8.07 14.35 -2.44
CA GLY A 381 9.22 13.95 -1.63
C GLY A 381 9.05 14.07 -0.11
N ILE A 382 8.25 15.00 0.43
CA ILE A 382 8.08 15.12 1.90
C ILE A 382 7.37 13.88 2.48
N ALA A 383 6.26 13.47 1.87
CA ALA A 383 5.49 12.33 2.36
C ALA A 383 6.31 11.03 2.32
N VAL A 384 6.98 10.78 1.19
CA VAL A 384 7.82 9.60 0.99
C VAL A 384 9.04 9.61 1.91
N SER A 385 9.75 10.73 2.06
CA SER A 385 10.90 10.81 2.98
C SER A 385 10.50 10.58 4.43
N LEU A 386 9.36 11.10 4.88
CA LEU A 386 8.83 10.81 6.22
C LEU A 386 8.47 9.33 6.38
N LEU A 387 7.86 8.71 5.37
CA LEU A 387 7.59 7.28 5.34
C LEU A 387 8.89 6.46 5.45
N MET A 388 9.96 6.86 4.76
CA MET A 388 11.25 6.19 4.83
C MET A 388 11.85 6.28 6.25
N VAL A 389 11.78 7.45 6.90
CA VAL A 389 12.18 7.63 8.30
C VAL A 389 11.40 6.65 9.21
N ILE A 390 10.08 6.59 9.06
CA ILE A 390 9.23 5.68 9.84
C ILE A 390 9.64 4.22 9.61
N THR A 391 9.85 3.84 8.34
CA THR A 391 10.24 2.48 7.95
C THR A 391 11.58 2.09 8.58
N THR A 392 12.57 2.99 8.59
CA THR A 392 13.88 2.75 9.22
C THR A 392 13.76 2.59 10.75
N VAL A 393 12.90 3.36 11.41
CA VAL A 393 12.62 3.19 12.84
C VAL A 393 11.95 1.85 13.12
N LEU A 394 10.94 1.47 12.35
CA LEU A 394 10.25 0.18 12.52
C LEU A 394 11.20 -1.00 12.25
N ALA A 395 12.04 -0.93 11.23
CA ALA A 395 13.04 -1.93 10.93
C ALA A 395 14.07 -2.10 12.06
N ALA A 396 14.52 -0.99 12.67
CA ALA A 396 15.39 -1.04 13.84
C ALA A 396 14.74 -1.78 15.01
N LEU A 397 13.47 -1.52 15.29
CA LEU A 397 12.72 -2.19 16.35
C LEU A 397 12.50 -3.68 16.07
N ILE A 398 12.22 -4.05 14.82
CA ILE A 398 12.11 -5.44 14.39
C ILE A 398 13.46 -6.16 14.58
N ALA A 399 14.57 -5.53 14.20
CA ALA A 399 15.90 -6.11 14.39
C ALA A 399 16.22 -6.34 15.88
N VAL A 400 15.87 -5.40 16.76
CA VAL A 400 16.00 -5.61 18.22
C VAL A 400 15.09 -6.75 18.68
N HIS A 401 13.86 -6.83 18.18
CA HIS A 401 12.92 -7.90 18.51
C HIS A 401 13.43 -9.30 18.09
N TRP A 402 14.13 -9.38 16.96
CA TRP A 402 14.80 -10.59 16.49
C TRP A 402 16.09 -10.94 17.25
N GLY A 403 16.45 -10.18 18.28
CA GLY A 403 17.59 -10.46 19.15
C GLY A 403 18.94 -9.97 18.60
N PHE A 404 18.97 -9.10 17.59
CA PHE A 404 20.22 -8.48 17.16
C PHE A 404 20.77 -7.54 18.24
N ASN A 405 22.09 -7.46 18.33
CA ASN A 405 22.77 -6.59 19.29
C ASN A 405 22.42 -5.11 19.05
N LEU A 406 22.03 -4.38 20.11
CA LEU A 406 21.65 -2.97 20.04
C LEU A 406 22.73 -2.08 19.41
N ALA A 407 24.02 -2.30 19.69
CA ALA A 407 25.11 -1.52 19.09
C ALA A 407 25.18 -1.71 17.57
N LEU A 408 24.94 -2.93 17.08
CA LEU A 408 24.87 -3.21 15.65
C LEU A 408 23.62 -2.57 15.01
N VAL A 409 22.47 -2.65 15.69
CA VAL A 409 21.24 -2.01 15.23
C VAL A 409 21.42 -0.50 15.15
N LEU A 410 22.01 0.13 16.16
CA LEU A 410 22.29 1.57 16.19
C LEU A 410 23.33 1.96 15.14
N ALA A 411 24.38 1.15 14.92
CA ALA A 411 25.37 1.44 13.89
C ALA A 411 24.75 1.39 12.47
N VAL A 412 23.97 0.36 12.16
CA VAL A 412 23.41 0.16 10.81
C VAL A 412 22.16 1.00 10.59
N ASN A 413 21.12 0.81 11.41
CA ASN A 413 19.87 1.55 11.24
C ASN A 413 20.02 3.02 11.66
N GLY A 414 20.87 3.34 12.63
CA GLY A 414 21.16 4.74 12.97
C GLY A 414 21.87 5.48 11.84
N ALA A 415 22.80 4.83 11.12
CA ALA A 415 23.40 5.43 9.93
C ALA A 415 22.36 5.70 8.82
N PHE A 416 21.48 4.74 8.53
CA PHE A 416 20.39 4.97 7.58
C PHE A 416 19.37 6.01 8.05
N LEU A 417 19.09 6.04 9.36
CA LEU A 417 18.19 7.03 9.94
C LEU A 417 18.77 8.44 9.79
N LEU A 418 20.09 8.61 9.96
CA LEU A 418 20.75 9.89 9.70
C LEU A 418 20.57 10.33 8.24
N VAL A 419 20.78 9.41 7.29
CA VAL A 419 20.57 9.68 5.86
C VAL A 419 19.11 10.08 5.59
N ASP A 420 18.15 9.31 6.09
CA ASP A 420 16.72 9.58 5.91
C ASP A 420 16.31 10.92 6.55
N LEU A 421 16.82 11.23 7.74
CA LEU A 421 16.57 12.51 8.42
C LEU A 421 17.18 13.68 7.66
N THR A 422 18.35 13.53 7.03
CA THR A 422 18.93 14.56 6.16
C THR A 422 18.01 14.83 4.96
N PHE A 423 17.54 13.79 4.27
CA PHE A 423 16.62 13.96 3.14
C PHE A 423 15.25 14.49 3.57
N PHE A 424 14.69 14.03 4.68
CA PHE A 424 13.43 14.52 5.20
C PHE A 424 13.52 16.01 5.59
N SER A 425 14.59 16.39 6.28
CA SER A 425 14.82 17.79 6.66
C SER A 425 14.96 18.66 5.40
N ALA A 426 15.70 18.20 4.39
CA ALA A 426 15.84 18.88 3.10
C ALA A 426 14.50 19.07 2.38
N ASN A 427 13.68 18.03 2.32
CA ASN A 427 12.36 18.10 1.71
C ASN A 427 11.38 18.99 2.48
N THR A 428 11.55 19.16 3.80
CA THR A 428 10.66 20.00 4.63
C THR A 428 10.65 21.47 4.19
N LEU A 429 11.71 21.98 3.54
CA LEU A 429 11.72 23.33 2.96
C LEU A 429 10.64 23.51 1.89
N LYS A 430 10.31 22.43 1.17
CA LYS A 430 9.31 22.44 0.09
C LYS A 430 7.87 22.40 0.60
N LEU A 431 7.65 22.43 1.92
CA LEU A 431 6.31 22.40 2.50
C LEU A 431 5.43 23.53 1.95
N PHE A 432 6.01 24.72 1.79
CA PHE A 432 5.32 25.90 1.24
C PHE A 432 5.31 25.94 -0.29
N GLU A 433 6.11 25.11 -0.96
CA GLU A 433 6.19 24.97 -2.43
C GLU A 433 5.21 23.93 -2.97
N GLY A 434 4.33 23.40 -2.12
CA GLY A 434 3.30 22.43 -2.50
C GLY A 434 3.32 21.15 -1.67
N GLY A 435 4.37 20.90 -0.89
CA GLY A 435 4.52 19.67 -0.10
C GLY A 435 3.43 19.46 0.95
N TRP A 436 2.69 20.51 1.29
CA TRP A 436 1.48 20.44 2.12
C TRP A 436 0.37 19.57 1.49
N PHE A 437 0.29 19.46 0.17
CA PHE A 437 -0.80 18.76 -0.53
C PHE A 437 -0.83 17.25 -0.23
N PRO A 438 0.24 16.46 -0.49
CA PRO A 438 0.23 15.03 -0.15
C PRO A 438 0.13 14.79 1.37
N LEU A 439 0.67 15.69 2.19
CA LEU A 439 0.54 15.61 3.66
C LEU A 439 -0.90 15.84 4.12
N LEU A 440 -1.64 16.75 3.48
CA LEU A 440 -3.05 16.99 3.79
C LEU A 440 -3.90 15.76 3.45
N LEU A 441 -3.65 15.15 2.30
CA LEU A 441 -4.29 13.89 1.90
C LEU A 441 -3.99 12.77 2.90
N ALA A 442 -2.72 12.58 3.25
CA ALA A 442 -2.30 11.60 4.24
C ALA A 442 -2.91 11.88 5.63
N ALA A 443 -2.97 13.15 6.05
CA ALA A 443 -3.60 13.54 7.32
C ALA A 443 -5.09 13.23 7.33
N GLY A 444 -5.80 13.47 6.21
CA GLY A 444 -7.21 13.10 6.05
C GLY A 444 -7.43 11.60 6.16
N VAL A 445 -6.62 10.80 5.46
CA VAL A 445 -6.67 9.33 5.52
C VAL A 445 -6.37 8.82 6.93
N ALA A 446 -5.29 9.30 7.56
CA ALA A 446 -4.94 8.94 8.92
C ALA A 446 -6.03 9.32 9.93
N PHE A 447 -6.65 10.50 9.76
CA PHE A 447 -7.76 10.95 10.58
C PHE A 447 -8.97 10.00 10.47
N LEU A 448 -9.33 9.57 9.26
CA LEU A 448 -10.41 8.59 9.04
C LEU A 448 -10.08 7.25 9.69
N MET A 449 -8.86 6.74 9.53
CA MET A 449 -8.43 5.47 10.14
C MET A 449 -8.47 5.53 11.68
N LEU A 450 -7.97 6.62 12.27
CA LEU A 450 -7.98 6.80 13.73
C LEU A 450 -9.40 6.99 14.28
N THR A 451 -10.28 7.65 13.52
CA THR A 451 -11.71 7.80 13.84
C THR A 451 -12.42 6.45 13.79
N TRP A 452 -12.21 5.67 12.73
CA TRP A 452 -12.74 4.32 12.61
C TRP A 452 -12.31 3.41 13.76
N ARG A 453 -11.01 3.38 14.06
CA ARG A 453 -10.46 2.58 15.15
C ARG A 453 -11.10 2.95 16.49
N ARG A 454 -11.20 4.24 16.80
CA ARG A 454 -11.75 4.70 18.08
C ARG A 454 -13.25 4.42 18.17
N GLY A 455 -14.02 4.65 17.10
CA GLY A 455 -15.44 4.33 17.06
C GLY A 455 -15.70 2.83 17.23
N THR A 456 -14.94 1.98 16.52
CA THR A 456 -15.04 0.52 16.66
C THR A 456 -14.75 0.06 18.09
N GLN A 457 -13.75 0.65 18.76
CA GLN A 457 -13.45 0.34 20.17
C GLN A 457 -14.59 0.71 21.11
N LEU A 458 -15.26 1.83 20.88
CA LEU A 458 -16.39 2.26 21.70
C LEU A 458 -17.63 1.41 21.45
N VAL A 459 -17.92 1.07 20.20
CA VAL A 459 -18.99 0.14 19.83
C VAL A 459 -18.75 -1.24 20.47
N GLU A 460 -17.52 -1.77 20.41
CA GLU A 460 -17.19 -3.04 21.07
C GLU A 460 -17.33 -2.94 22.60
N ALA A 461 -16.91 -1.84 23.22
CA ALA A 461 -17.10 -1.63 24.65
C ALA A 461 -18.59 -1.59 25.05
N ALA A 462 -19.43 -0.94 24.25
CA ALA A 462 -20.89 -0.92 24.45
C ALA A 462 -21.52 -2.32 24.23
N ARG A 463 -21.08 -3.06 23.19
CA ARG A 463 -21.53 -4.43 22.92
C ARG A 463 -21.26 -5.36 24.10
N VAL A 464 -20.08 -5.28 24.71
CA VAL A 464 -19.72 -6.11 25.87
C VAL A 464 -20.69 -5.89 27.03
N GLN A 465 -21.15 -4.66 27.26
CA GLN A 465 -22.12 -4.36 28.32
C GLN A 465 -23.53 -4.92 28.04
N LEU A 466 -23.89 -5.09 26.76
CA LEU A 466 -25.18 -5.64 26.34
C LEU A 466 -25.23 -7.17 26.30
N ARG A 467 -24.08 -7.85 26.30
CA ARG A 467 -23.98 -9.31 26.21
C ARG A 467 -24.32 -9.96 27.54
N MET A 468 -25.06 -11.07 27.47
CA MET A 468 -25.30 -11.97 28.59
C MET A 468 -24.30 -13.11 28.60
N PRO A 469 -23.79 -13.55 29.77
CA PRO A 469 -22.99 -14.76 29.88
C PRO A 469 -23.71 -15.99 29.33
N GLU A 470 -22.96 -16.92 28.75
CA GLU A 470 -23.51 -18.15 28.13
C GLU A 470 -24.33 -18.98 29.11
N GLU A 471 -23.77 -19.24 30.29
CA GLU A 471 -24.43 -20.01 31.34
C GLU A 471 -25.76 -19.38 31.79
N GLU A 472 -25.79 -18.05 31.91
CA GLU A 472 -27.00 -17.35 32.34
C GLU A 472 -28.10 -17.45 31.28
N PHE A 473 -27.74 -17.28 30.01
CA PHE A 473 -28.70 -17.41 28.91
C PHE A 473 -29.24 -18.83 28.80
N LEU A 474 -28.38 -19.85 28.86
CA LEU A 474 -28.78 -21.25 28.78
C LEU A 474 -29.73 -21.61 29.92
N ARG A 475 -29.43 -21.20 31.15
CA ARG A 475 -30.31 -21.39 32.30
C ARG A 475 -31.67 -20.73 32.10
N ARG A 476 -31.72 -19.51 31.54
CA ARG A 476 -32.99 -18.82 31.23
C ARG A 476 -33.77 -19.53 30.12
N ALA A 477 -33.09 -20.02 29.10
CA ALA A 477 -33.71 -20.75 28.00
C ALA A 477 -34.34 -22.07 28.47
N GLU A 478 -33.63 -22.81 29.34
CA GLU A 478 -34.13 -24.03 29.97
C GLU A 478 -35.31 -23.76 30.91
N ALA A 479 -35.20 -22.76 31.79
CA ALA A 479 -36.27 -22.41 32.73
C ALA A 479 -37.56 -21.94 32.04
N LYS A 480 -37.45 -21.29 30.87
CA LYS A 480 -38.60 -20.89 30.06
C LYS A 480 -39.15 -22.00 29.16
N HIS A 481 -38.47 -23.14 29.05
CA HIS A 481 -38.80 -24.21 28.10
C HIS A 481 -39.02 -23.69 26.66
N LEU A 482 -38.07 -22.90 26.15
CA LEU A 482 -38.19 -22.29 24.82
C LEU A 482 -38.43 -23.37 23.73
N PRO A 483 -39.49 -23.23 22.90
CA PRO A 483 -39.75 -24.16 21.81
C PRO A 483 -38.60 -24.22 20.80
N ARG A 484 -38.38 -25.41 20.24
CA ARG A 484 -37.37 -25.65 19.20
C ARG A 484 -38.02 -25.66 17.82
N ILE A 485 -37.50 -24.85 16.90
CA ILE A 485 -37.90 -24.85 15.49
C ILE A 485 -36.90 -25.65 14.64
N PRO A 486 -37.37 -26.37 13.59
CA PRO A 486 -36.50 -27.21 12.78
C PRO A 486 -35.32 -26.46 12.14
N GLY A 487 -34.18 -27.16 12.02
CA GLY A 487 -33.02 -26.67 11.27
C GLY A 487 -31.93 -26.00 12.12
N THR A 488 -30.93 -25.44 11.44
CA THR A 488 -29.73 -24.85 12.06
C THR A 488 -29.69 -23.34 11.87
N GLY A 489 -29.63 -22.60 12.98
CA GLY A 489 -29.40 -21.15 12.98
C GLY A 489 -27.94 -20.83 13.30
N ALA A 490 -27.22 -20.17 12.39
CA ALA A 490 -25.88 -19.64 12.65
C ALA A 490 -25.92 -18.16 12.98
N PHE A 491 -25.52 -17.80 14.19
CA PHE A 491 -25.46 -16.44 14.67
C PHE A 491 -24.02 -15.95 14.58
N LEU A 492 -23.76 -14.98 13.70
CA LEU A 492 -22.44 -14.39 13.56
C LEU A 492 -22.18 -13.41 14.70
N THR A 493 -20.97 -13.45 15.26
CA THR A 493 -20.55 -12.61 16.38
C THR A 493 -19.08 -12.20 16.28
N SER A 494 -18.73 -11.03 16.81
CA SER A 494 -17.32 -10.62 17.02
C SER A 494 -16.75 -11.14 18.35
N ALA A 495 -17.60 -11.68 19.23
CA ALA A 495 -17.22 -12.14 20.56
C ALA A 495 -16.64 -13.56 20.57
N GLU A 496 -15.64 -13.80 21.41
CA GLU A 496 -15.19 -15.16 21.76
C GLU A 496 -15.93 -15.74 22.98
N ASP A 497 -16.59 -14.88 23.75
CA ASP A 497 -17.28 -15.21 24.99
C ASP A 497 -18.61 -14.44 25.08
N GLY A 498 -19.58 -15.02 25.77
CA GLY A 498 -20.94 -14.51 25.92
C GLY A 498 -21.85 -14.81 24.74
N MET A 499 -23.15 -14.60 24.95
CA MET A 499 -24.14 -14.84 23.90
C MET A 499 -24.18 -13.69 22.88
N PRO A 500 -24.24 -14.00 21.57
CA PRO A 500 -24.37 -12.98 20.54
C PRO A 500 -25.65 -12.16 20.70
N LEU A 501 -25.54 -10.84 20.51
CA LEU A 501 -26.69 -9.93 20.44
C LEU A 501 -27.77 -10.36 19.44
N PRO A 502 -27.48 -10.82 18.20
CA PRO A 502 -28.52 -11.27 17.29
C PRO A 502 -29.30 -12.48 17.83
N LEU A 503 -28.65 -13.39 18.57
CA LEU A 503 -29.34 -14.51 19.22
C LEU A 503 -30.22 -14.04 20.37
N MET A 504 -29.68 -13.16 21.23
CA MET A 504 -30.43 -12.61 22.36
C MET A 504 -31.67 -11.85 21.89
N ASN A 505 -31.54 -11.03 20.85
CA ASN A 505 -32.65 -10.27 20.27
C ASN A 505 -33.63 -11.18 19.54
N PHE A 506 -33.16 -12.19 18.80
CA PHE A 506 -34.03 -13.20 18.18
C PHE A 506 -34.91 -13.88 19.23
N VAL A 507 -34.31 -14.40 20.31
CA VAL A 507 -35.05 -15.06 21.40
C VAL A 507 -35.96 -14.10 22.15
N ARG A 508 -35.54 -12.84 22.36
CA ARG A 508 -36.37 -11.83 23.04
C ARG A 508 -37.69 -11.56 22.29
N HIS A 509 -37.66 -11.54 20.96
CA HIS A 509 -38.83 -11.17 20.16
C HIS A 509 -39.67 -12.36 19.72
N LEU A 510 -39.04 -13.50 19.43
CA LEU A 510 -39.73 -14.68 18.90
C LEU A 510 -39.96 -15.77 19.95
N GLU A 511 -39.26 -15.70 21.08
CA GLU A 511 -39.35 -16.68 22.18
C GLU A 511 -39.15 -18.14 21.74
N VAL A 512 -38.33 -18.39 20.72
CA VAL A 512 -37.99 -19.73 20.20
C VAL A 512 -36.49 -19.88 19.95
N LEU A 513 -36.01 -21.12 19.84
CA LEU A 513 -34.64 -21.46 19.45
C LEU A 513 -34.63 -22.45 18.27
N HIS A 514 -33.57 -22.45 17.46
CA HIS A 514 -33.37 -23.53 16.49
C HIS A 514 -32.99 -24.86 17.18
N GLU A 515 -33.28 -25.99 16.54
CA GLU A 515 -32.82 -27.33 16.95
C GLU A 515 -31.31 -27.38 17.10
N ARG A 516 -30.56 -26.70 16.23
CA ARG A 516 -29.11 -26.52 16.37
C ARG A 516 -28.74 -25.06 16.22
N VAL A 517 -27.95 -24.55 17.14
CA VAL A 517 -27.48 -23.16 17.18
C VAL A 517 -25.97 -23.15 17.02
N LEU A 518 -25.49 -22.47 15.98
CA LEU A 518 -24.06 -22.22 15.79
C LEU A 518 -23.74 -20.77 16.16
N LEU A 519 -22.76 -20.55 17.02
CA LEU A 519 -22.20 -19.24 17.33
C LEU A 519 -20.93 -19.08 16.50
N ILE A 520 -20.99 -18.32 15.40
CA ILE A 520 -19.86 -18.20 14.47
C ILE A 520 -19.07 -16.93 14.78
N THR A 521 -17.82 -17.12 15.21
CA THR A 521 -16.87 -16.03 15.42
C THR A 521 -15.86 -16.04 14.28
N VAL A 522 -15.72 -14.92 13.56
CA VAL A 522 -14.69 -14.77 12.52
C VAL A 522 -13.55 -13.91 13.06
N GLN A 523 -12.33 -14.46 13.06
CA GLN A 523 -11.13 -13.80 13.55
C GLN A 523 -10.11 -13.61 12.44
N THR A 524 -9.57 -12.39 12.35
CA THR A 524 -8.39 -12.12 11.51
C THR A 524 -7.13 -12.22 12.36
N LEU A 525 -6.20 -13.09 11.97
CA LEU A 525 -4.89 -13.26 12.60
C LEU A 525 -3.86 -12.24 12.08
N ASP A 526 -2.80 -12.02 12.86
CA ASP A 526 -1.68 -11.13 12.49
C ASP A 526 -0.64 -11.83 11.58
N VAL A 527 -1.01 -12.97 11.00
CA VAL A 527 -0.28 -13.71 9.95
C VAL A 527 -1.01 -13.56 8.61
N PRO A 528 -0.32 -13.61 7.46
CA PRO A 528 -0.97 -13.38 6.16
C PRO A 528 -1.98 -14.47 5.80
N HIS A 529 -1.65 -15.73 6.05
CA HIS A 529 -2.52 -16.86 5.80
C HIS A 529 -2.64 -17.70 7.07
N ALA A 530 -3.87 -18.06 7.45
CA ALA A 530 -4.11 -18.98 8.55
C ALA A 530 -3.79 -20.41 8.10
N SER A 531 -3.05 -21.15 8.92
CA SER A 531 -2.76 -22.56 8.65
C SER A 531 -4.05 -23.40 8.67
N GLU A 532 -4.13 -24.44 7.84
CA GLU A 532 -5.34 -25.29 7.74
C GLU A 532 -5.75 -25.89 9.10
N ALA A 533 -4.77 -26.17 9.97
CA ALA A 533 -5.03 -26.67 11.32
C ALA A 533 -5.73 -25.63 12.22
N GLU A 534 -5.37 -24.35 12.10
CA GLU A 534 -5.85 -23.25 12.94
C GLU A 534 -7.11 -22.57 12.40
N GLN A 535 -7.43 -22.76 11.11
CA GLN A 535 -8.55 -22.13 10.41
C GLN A 535 -9.91 -22.37 11.07
N VAL A 536 -10.12 -23.52 11.71
CA VAL A 536 -11.40 -23.85 12.35
C VAL A 536 -11.20 -24.47 13.72
N ALA A 537 -11.73 -23.80 14.75
CA ALA A 537 -11.93 -24.40 16.07
C ALA A 537 -13.43 -24.52 16.37
N VAL A 538 -13.84 -25.70 16.85
CA VAL A 538 -15.21 -26.00 17.22
C VAL A 538 -15.25 -26.27 18.72
N VAL A 539 -16.06 -25.52 19.45
CA VAL A 539 -16.19 -25.60 20.91
C VAL A 539 -17.66 -25.89 21.25
N PRO A 540 -17.98 -27.08 21.79
CA PRO A 540 -19.34 -27.37 22.25
C PRO A 540 -19.63 -26.55 23.51
N ILE A 541 -20.75 -25.82 23.51
CA ILE A 541 -21.18 -24.99 24.65
C ILE A 541 -22.30 -25.69 25.43
N ALA A 542 -23.26 -26.26 24.70
CA ALA A 542 -24.35 -27.08 25.24
C ALA A 542 -24.73 -28.15 24.20
N GLN A 543 -25.68 -29.03 24.55
CA GLN A 543 -26.11 -30.14 23.68
C GLN A 543 -26.47 -29.69 22.24
N ASP A 544 -27.15 -28.55 22.11
CA ASP A 544 -27.64 -28.00 20.83
C ASP A 544 -26.97 -26.68 20.44
N VAL A 545 -25.96 -26.23 21.20
CA VAL A 545 -25.28 -24.94 21.00
C VAL A 545 -23.79 -25.18 20.84
N THR A 546 -23.25 -24.80 19.68
CA THR A 546 -21.84 -24.99 19.35
C THR A 546 -21.23 -23.68 18.89
N ARG A 547 -20.08 -23.31 19.44
CA ARG A 547 -19.28 -22.18 18.95
C ARG A 547 -18.30 -22.66 17.88
N VAL A 548 -18.21 -21.89 16.80
CA VAL A 548 -17.30 -22.13 15.68
C VAL A 548 -16.45 -20.88 15.50
N ILE A 549 -15.16 -21.00 15.76
CA ILE A 549 -14.19 -19.93 15.55
C ILE A 549 -13.50 -20.20 14.22
N LEU A 550 -13.76 -19.32 13.26
CA LEU A 550 -13.14 -19.32 11.94
C LEU A 550 -12.01 -18.31 11.91
N ARG A 551 -10.79 -18.76 11.67
CA ARG A 551 -9.59 -17.93 11.65
C ARG A 551 -9.08 -17.77 10.22
N PHE A 552 -8.80 -16.53 9.86
CA PHE A 552 -8.26 -16.14 8.57
C PHE A 552 -7.05 -15.24 8.80
N GLY A 553 -6.01 -15.37 7.99
CA GLY A 553 -4.92 -14.40 7.97
C GLY A 553 -5.33 -13.09 7.29
N PHE A 554 -4.52 -12.04 7.42
CA PHE A 554 -4.83 -10.72 6.83
C PHE A 554 -4.73 -10.67 5.30
N MET A 555 -4.28 -11.73 4.63
CA MET A 555 -4.31 -11.89 3.17
C MET A 555 -5.36 -12.91 2.71
N ASP A 556 -5.95 -13.70 3.61
CA ASP A 556 -6.96 -14.70 3.25
C ASP A 556 -8.27 -14.06 2.74
N THR A 557 -8.94 -14.73 1.80
CA THR A 557 -10.32 -14.40 1.41
C THR A 557 -11.29 -15.01 2.42
N VAL A 558 -12.07 -14.15 3.09
CA VAL A 558 -13.02 -14.61 4.11
C VAL A 558 -14.26 -15.19 3.44
N HIS A 559 -14.43 -16.51 3.56
CA HIS A 559 -15.60 -17.20 3.01
C HIS A 559 -16.20 -18.17 4.04
N VAL A 560 -17.18 -17.69 4.80
CA VAL A 560 -17.77 -18.43 5.94
C VAL A 560 -18.40 -19.75 5.50
N PRO A 561 -19.28 -19.81 4.46
CA PRO A 561 -19.86 -21.08 4.04
C PRO A 561 -18.82 -22.13 3.60
N ARG A 562 -17.74 -21.72 2.92
CA ARG A 562 -16.68 -22.62 2.49
C ARG A 562 -15.91 -23.19 3.68
N ALA A 563 -15.61 -22.35 4.67
CA ALA A 563 -14.94 -22.79 5.89
C ALA A 563 -15.82 -23.75 6.71
N LEU A 564 -17.13 -23.51 6.79
CA LEU A 564 -18.08 -24.43 7.45
C LEU A 564 -18.20 -25.77 6.73
N ARG A 565 -18.22 -25.78 5.38
CA ARG A 565 -18.24 -27.04 4.60
C ARG A 565 -17.00 -27.88 4.89
N ARG A 566 -15.82 -27.27 4.88
CA ARG A 566 -14.56 -27.95 5.23
C ARG A 566 -14.61 -28.51 6.65
N ALA A 567 -15.11 -27.74 7.62
CA ALA A 567 -15.28 -28.21 8.99
C ALA A 567 -16.21 -29.43 9.10
N GLY A 568 -17.24 -29.50 8.25
CA GLY A 568 -18.12 -30.66 8.12
C GLY A 568 -17.44 -31.86 7.50
N GLU A 569 -16.68 -31.66 6.41
CA GLU A 569 -15.90 -32.68 5.70
C GLU A 569 -14.81 -33.30 6.59
N ASP A 570 -14.15 -32.48 7.42
CA ASP A 570 -13.15 -32.90 8.40
C ASP A 570 -13.76 -33.61 9.63
N GLY A 571 -15.08 -33.75 9.68
CA GLY A 571 -15.80 -34.37 10.79
C GLY A 571 -15.85 -33.53 12.07
N ARG A 572 -15.35 -32.29 12.06
CA ARG A 572 -15.36 -31.38 13.23
C ARG A 572 -16.76 -30.81 13.50
N LEU A 573 -17.63 -30.76 12.49
CA LEU A 573 -18.96 -30.18 12.59
C LEU A 573 -20.03 -31.08 11.94
N PRO A 574 -20.28 -32.29 12.49
CA PRO A 574 -21.08 -33.32 11.83
C PRO A 574 -22.58 -32.97 11.79
N GLY A 575 -23.22 -33.30 10.67
CA GLY A 575 -24.68 -33.19 10.49
C GLY A 575 -25.21 -31.77 10.25
N VAL A 576 -24.35 -30.82 9.89
CA VAL A 576 -24.76 -29.47 9.49
C VAL A 576 -24.74 -29.37 7.96
N ASP A 577 -25.92 -29.08 7.40
CA ASP A 577 -26.07 -28.78 5.98
C ASP A 577 -25.95 -27.27 5.76
N VAL A 578 -24.78 -26.86 5.23
CA VAL A 578 -24.46 -25.45 4.96
C VAL A 578 -25.41 -24.82 3.93
N ASP A 579 -26.01 -25.62 3.03
CA ASP A 579 -26.93 -25.13 2.00
C ASP A 579 -28.36 -24.89 2.51
N ARG A 580 -28.68 -25.37 3.72
CA ARG A 580 -29.98 -25.18 4.41
C ARG A 580 -29.89 -24.31 5.66
N LEU A 581 -28.72 -23.76 5.93
CA LEU A 581 -28.45 -22.99 7.13
C LEU A 581 -29.07 -21.58 7.03
N SER A 582 -29.64 -21.09 8.14
CA SER A 582 -30.07 -19.69 8.26
C SER A 582 -29.03 -18.88 9.04
N TYR A 583 -28.44 -17.87 8.40
CA TYR A 583 -27.44 -17.01 9.01
C TYR A 583 -28.10 -15.76 9.59
N PHE A 584 -27.94 -15.58 10.90
CA PHE A 584 -28.41 -14.42 11.64
C PHE A 584 -27.23 -13.48 11.86
N ILE A 585 -27.38 -12.26 11.37
CA ILE A 585 -26.34 -11.23 11.42
C ILE A 585 -26.91 -10.01 12.14
N SER A 586 -26.09 -9.36 12.99
CA SER A 586 -26.48 -8.12 13.63
C SER A 586 -26.43 -6.97 12.61
N HIS A 587 -27.52 -6.24 12.46
CA HIS A 587 -27.54 -4.96 11.75
C HIS A 587 -27.50 -3.85 12.80
N GLU A 588 -26.40 -3.11 12.87
CA GLU A 588 -26.19 -2.14 13.93
C GLU A 588 -26.44 -0.72 13.49
N THR A 589 -27.42 -0.09 14.13
CA THR A 589 -27.63 1.35 14.02
C THR A 589 -26.83 2.01 15.13
N VAL A 590 -25.71 2.61 14.73
CA VAL A 590 -24.87 3.42 15.61
C VAL A 590 -25.50 4.81 15.76
N VAL A 591 -25.81 5.20 17.00
CA VAL A 591 -26.38 6.50 17.34
C VAL A 591 -25.41 7.23 18.26
N ALA A 592 -25.03 8.45 17.90
CA ALA A 592 -24.21 9.31 18.77
C ALA A 592 -25.05 9.73 19.98
N SER A 593 -24.53 9.53 21.19
CA SER A 593 -25.26 9.82 22.43
C SER A 593 -24.42 10.70 23.35
N GLU A 594 -24.95 11.87 23.73
CA GLU A 594 -24.28 12.76 24.71
C GLU A 594 -24.10 12.10 26.10
N LYS A 595 -24.79 10.98 26.35
CA LYS A 595 -24.75 10.24 27.61
C LYS A 595 -23.48 9.42 27.79
N HIS A 596 -22.80 9.05 26.71
CA HIS A 596 -21.61 8.19 26.74
C HIS A 596 -20.39 8.95 26.22
N PRO A 597 -19.54 9.54 27.09
CA PRO A 597 -18.37 10.28 26.63
C PRO A 597 -17.31 9.33 26.06
N GLY A 598 -17.09 9.36 24.74
CA GLY A 598 -16.13 8.50 24.05
C GLY A 598 -15.29 9.20 22.98
N MET A 599 -15.91 10.07 22.19
CA MET A 599 -15.33 10.94 21.17
C MET A 599 -16.02 12.33 21.19
N ALA A 600 -15.59 13.25 20.31
CA ALA A 600 -16.33 14.50 20.11
C ALA A 600 -17.51 14.23 19.17
N GLY A 601 -18.68 14.84 19.40
CA GLY A 601 -19.91 14.54 18.65
C GLY A 601 -19.78 14.64 17.11
N TRP A 602 -19.10 15.67 16.60
CA TRP A 602 -18.83 15.80 15.15
C TRP A 602 -17.96 14.65 14.59
N ARG A 603 -17.08 14.07 15.41
CA ARG A 603 -16.24 12.93 15.03
C ARG A 603 -17.03 11.62 15.09
N GLU A 604 -17.99 11.52 16.00
CA GLU A 604 -18.97 10.42 16.06
C GLU A 604 -19.89 10.44 14.84
N GLU A 605 -20.33 11.61 14.39
CA GLU A 605 -21.10 11.76 13.14
C GLU A 605 -20.32 11.25 11.93
N ILE A 606 -19.02 11.56 11.83
CA ILE A 606 -18.14 11.02 10.79
C ILE A 606 -18.05 9.50 10.90
N PHE A 607 -17.85 8.97 12.10
CA PHE A 607 -17.82 7.52 12.32
C PHE A 607 -19.15 6.86 11.93
N ALA A 608 -20.28 7.44 12.32
CA ALA A 608 -21.61 6.94 11.97
C ALA A 608 -21.85 6.99 10.45
N LEU A 609 -21.41 8.05 9.78
CA LEU A 609 -21.46 8.14 8.31
C LEU A 609 -20.60 7.05 7.65
N MET A 610 -19.39 6.82 8.14
CA MET A 610 -18.51 5.75 7.65
C MET A 610 -19.14 4.36 7.85
N GLN A 611 -19.74 4.13 9.02
CA GLN A 611 -20.42 2.87 9.35
C GLN A 611 -21.62 2.63 8.45
N ARG A 612 -22.45 3.67 8.20
CA ARG A 612 -23.63 3.59 7.31
C ARG A 612 -23.27 3.29 5.86
N ASN A 613 -22.10 3.74 5.41
CA ASN A 613 -21.60 3.49 4.05
C ASN A 613 -20.70 2.25 3.95
N ALA A 614 -20.49 1.53 5.04
CA ALA A 614 -19.72 0.29 5.03
C ALA A 614 -20.53 -0.82 4.32
N GLU A 615 -19.82 -1.71 3.62
CA GLU A 615 -20.45 -2.84 2.93
C GLU A 615 -21.13 -3.80 3.93
N GLU A 616 -22.30 -4.32 3.54
CA GLU A 616 -23.11 -5.21 4.36
C GLU A 616 -22.33 -6.45 4.81
N THR A 617 -22.50 -6.81 6.08
CA THR A 617 -21.76 -7.88 6.74
C THR A 617 -21.93 -9.24 6.06
N ALA A 618 -23.11 -9.53 5.49
CA ALA A 618 -23.38 -10.78 4.78
C ALA A 618 -22.51 -10.96 3.53
N SER A 619 -22.43 -9.91 2.70
CA SER A 619 -21.68 -9.89 1.45
C SER A 619 -20.18 -10.05 1.70
N TYR A 620 -19.66 -9.36 2.71
CA TYR A 620 -18.25 -9.48 3.12
C TYR A 620 -17.86 -10.91 3.53
N PHE A 621 -18.75 -11.62 4.23
CA PHE A 621 -18.52 -13.01 4.65
C PHE A 621 -18.87 -14.06 3.58
N CYS A 622 -19.23 -13.60 2.37
CA CYS A 622 -19.68 -14.44 1.25
C CYS A 622 -20.85 -15.35 1.63
N VAL A 623 -21.76 -14.87 2.49
CA VAL A 623 -22.96 -15.60 2.88
C VAL A 623 -24.04 -15.38 1.81
N PRO A 624 -24.70 -16.44 1.29
CA PRO A 624 -25.74 -16.29 0.28
C PRO A 624 -26.92 -15.47 0.81
N ALA A 625 -27.30 -14.39 0.10
CA ALA A 625 -28.37 -13.48 0.53
C ALA A 625 -29.70 -14.19 0.86
N ARG A 626 -30.02 -15.28 0.15
CA ARG A 626 -31.22 -16.10 0.40
C ARG A 626 -31.25 -16.81 1.77
N GLN A 627 -30.09 -16.90 2.44
CA GLN A 627 -29.92 -17.56 3.73
C GLN A 627 -29.73 -16.56 4.88
N VAL A 628 -29.76 -15.25 4.60
CA VAL A 628 -29.45 -14.20 5.59
C VAL A 628 -30.72 -13.66 6.22
N MET A 629 -30.69 -13.53 7.55
CA MET A 629 -31.64 -12.76 8.33
C MET A 629 -30.87 -11.72 9.15
N GLU A 630 -31.28 -10.46 9.04
CA GLU A 630 -30.68 -9.37 9.81
C GLU A 630 -31.51 -9.08 11.06
N VAL A 631 -30.83 -8.98 12.20
CA VAL A 631 -31.44 -8.63 13.49
C VAL A 631 -30.94 -7.26 13.90
N GLY A 632 -31.84 -6.27 13.85
CA GLY A 632 -31.53 -4.89 14.23
C GLY A 632 -31.10 -4.78 15.69
N THR A 633 -30.01 -4.05 15.93
CA THR A 633 -29.55 -3.68 17.26
C THR A 633 -29.15 -2.21 17.25
N GLU A 634 -29.68 -1.44 18.18
CA GLU A 634 -29.24 -0.06 18.39
C GLU A 634 -28.07 -0.04 19.37
N VAL A 635 -26.99 0.66 19.01
CA VAL A 635 -25.82 0.84 19.88
C VAL A 635 -25.57 2.34 20.02
N GLU A 636 -25.76 2.86 21.23
CA GLU A 636 -25.40 4.23 21.60
C GLU A 636 -23.90 4.31 21.93
N VAL A 637 -23.19 5.24 21.30
CA VAL A 637 -21.73 5.39 21.39
C VAL A 637 -21.33 6.78 21.82
#